data_AF-A0A397HS20-F1
#
_entry.id   AF-A0A397HS20-F1
#
_cell.length_a   1.000
_cell.length_b   1.000
_cell.length_c   1.000
_cell.angle_alpha   90.00
_cell.angle_beta   90.00
_cell.angle_gamma   90.00
#
_symmetry.space_group_name_H-M   'P 1'
#
loop_
_entity.id
_entity.type
_entity.pdbx_description
1 polymer ?
#
loop_
_entity_poly.entity_id
_entity_poly.type
_entity_poly.pdbx_seq_one_letter_code
_entity_poly.pdbx_strand_id
1 'polypeptide(L)'
;MKAILTDLTFIGIIFITLFSIFALSEADVDINQNQGESVIPLRTHSLYMPYIDQDLQNRWFDFGGDTVINTNRFIRLTHDRQSQTGWLWSRLPLTSTNWQVEFEFKIEGSNPTLYGDGMAVWLTTDRAKSGPVFGFIDKFEGLGIFFDTYANSRQAHSFPYVMAMLGDGNTPYDHANDGKANHLAGCEADIRGQSVITKARITYYKNNYLEVKLQYKEFDQWEPCFTIPNVTLPTVTYLGFSALTGDVSDSHDIVSITTNNLISLPPRLHKTIVRTHDPKTSSWSGFLFVLKLIATTAFIGVLVLIYRMFKEQSNKTF
;
A
#
# COMPACT_ATOMS: atom_id res chain seq x y z
N MET A 1 57.93 38.66 1.98
CA MET A 1 56.52 38.71 2.41
C MET A 1 55.52 38.70 1.25
N LYS A 2 55.74 39.46 0.16
CA LYS A 2 54.80 39.51 -0.98
C LYS A 2 54.64 38.22 -1.81
N ALA A 3 55.66 37.38 -1.93
CA ALA A 3 55.60 36.15 -2.74
C ALA A 3 54.83 34.97 -2.08
N ILE A 4 54.65 35.00 -0.76
CA ILE A 4 53.94 33.92 -0.02
C ILE A 4 52.43 34.14 -0.10
N LEU A 5 52.00 35.40 -0.19
CA LEU A 5 50.58 35.77 -0.23
C LEU A 5 49.93 35.43 -1.58
N THR A 6 50.70 35.37 -2.67
CA THR A 6 50.22 35.05 -4.02
C THR A 6 50.00 33.56 -4.26
N ASP A 7 50.74 32.68 -3.57
CA ASP A 7 50.59 31.23 -3.73
C ASP A 7 49.40 30.68 -2.92
N LEU A 8 49.12 31.27 -1.75
CA LEU A 8 47.97 30.91 -0.91
C LEU A 8 46.62 31.29 -1.54
N THR A 9 46.56 32.40 -2.28
CA THR A 9 45.34 32.81 -2.99
C THR A 9 45.06 31.94 -4.20
N PHE A 10 46.09 31.49 -4.92
CA PHE A 10 45.94 30.61 -6.08
C PHE A 10 45.44 29.21 -5.69
N ILE A 11 45.94 28.66 -4.57
CA ILE A 11 45.50 27.35 -4.04
C ILE A 11 44.06 27.43 -3.50
N GLY A 12 43.68 28.55 -2.85
CA GLY A 12 42.31 28.77 -2.38
C GLY A 12 41.27 28.83 -3.50
N ILE A 13 41.63 29.45 -4.64
CA ILE A 13 40.72 29.57 -5.80
C ILE A 13 40.48 28.20 -6.47
N ILE A 14 41.50 27.33 -6.55
CA ILE A 14 41.36 25.98 -7.10
C ILE A 14 40.47 25.09 -6.23
N PHE A 15 40.53 25.25 -4.90
CA PHE A 15 39.66 24.51 -3.97
C PHE A 15 38.18 24.91 -4.07
N ILE A 16 37.90 26.20 -4.28
CA ILE A 16 36.54 26.72 -4.40
C ILE A 16 35.90 26.30 -5.74
N THR A 17 36.67 26.25 -6.83
CA THR A 17 36.15 25.83 -8.15
C THR A 17 35.87 24.33 -8.23
N LEU A 18 36.70 23.49 -7.59
CA LEU A 18 36.44 22.05 -7.49
C LEU A 18 35.22 21.70 -6.63
N PHE A 19 34.94 22.48 -5.59
CA PHE A 19 33.75 22.29 -4.74
C PHE A 19 32.45 22.70 -5.46
N SER A 20 32.51 23.77 -6.27
CA SER A 20 31.35 24.25 -7.06
C SER A 20 30.97 23.33 -8.23
N ILE A 21 31.92 22.58 -8.81
CA ILE A 21 31.65 21.60 -9.87
C ILE A 21 30.94 20.34 -9.31
N PHE A 22 31.23 19.97 -8.05
CA PHE A 22 30.54 18.85 -7.39
C PHE A 22 29.15 19.21 -6.86
N ALA A 23 28.86 20.48 -6.59
CA ALA A 23 27.56 20.93 -6.07
C ALA A 23 26.48 21.13 -7.15
N LEU A 24 26.79 20.95 -8.44
CA LEU A 24 25.84 21.08 -9.56
C LEU A 24 25.26 19.73 -10.05
N SER A 25 25.47 18.66 -9.29
CA SER A 25 24.96 17.32 -9.58
C SER A 25 24.14 16.82 -8.39
N GLU A 26 22.97 17.42 -8.16
CA GLU A 26 21.81 16.80 -7.48
C GLU A 26 20.65 17.82 -7.49
N ALA A 27 20.07 17.98 -8.68
CA ALA A 27 18.72 18.50 -8.84
C ALA A 27 17.99 17.56 -9.80
N ASP A 28 17.88 16.29 -9.41
CA ASP A 28 16.91 15.39 -10.02
C ASP A 28 15.53 15.83 -9.53
N VAL A 29 14.91 16.72 -10.32
CA VAL A 29 13.47 16.89 -10.29
C VAL A 29 12.89 15.56 -10.76
N ASP A 30 12.46 14.75 -9.80
CA ASP A 30 11.67 13.55 -10.06
C ASP A 30 10.31 13.97 -10.62
N ILE A 31 10.28 14.20 -11.94
CA ILE A 31 9.03 14.33 -12.69
C ILE A 31 8.45 12.92 -12.70
N ASN A 32 7.75 12.56 -11.64
CA ASN A 32 6.83 11.43 -11.64
C ASN A 32 5.93 11.57 -12.85
N GLN A 33 6.26 10.81 -13.89
CA GLN A 33 5.40 10.58 -15.04
C GLN A 33 4.18 9.80 -14.54
N ASN A 34 3.19 10.53 -14.02
CA ASN A 34 1.80 10.13 -14.16
C ASN A 34 1.46 10.16 -15.66
N GLN A 35 1.99 9.21 -16.43
CA GLN A 35 1.30 8.75 -17.63
C GLN A 35 0.07 7.99 -17.11
N GLY A 36 -0.93 8.80 -16.77
CA GLY A 36 -2.10 8.41 -16.01
C GLY A 36 -2.76 7.21 -16.67
N GLU A 37 -2.86 6.14 -15.90
CA GLU A 37 -3.96 5.19 -16.05
C GLU A 37 -5.22 6.05 -16.30
N SER A 38 -5.84 5.94 -17.48
CA SER A 38 -7.00 6.76 -17.77
C SER A 38 -8.17 6.18 -16.98
N VAL A 39 -8.38 6.77 -15.81
CA VAL A 39 -9.34 6.35 -14.79
C VAL A 39 -10.63 7.13 -15.01
N ILE A 40 -11.75 6.42 -15.23
CA ILE A 40 -13.09 7.03 -15.32
C ILE A 40 -13.85 6.72 -14.02
N PRO A 41 -14.21 7.71 -13.20
CA PRO A 41 -14.95 7.48 -11.97
C PRO A 41 -16.34 6.89 -12.23
N LEU A 42 -16.72 5.87 -11.47
CA LEU A 42 -18.03 5.23 -11.53
C LEU A 42 -18.90 5.63 -10.34
N ARG A 43 -19.60 6.76 -10.45
CA ARG A 43 -20.48 7.25 -9.38
C ARG A 43 -21.58 6.27 -8.97
N THR A 44 -22.03 5.39 -9.87
CA THR A 44 -23.04 4.37 -9.58
C THR A 44 -22.53 3.23 -8.68
N HIS A 45 -21.22 3.14 -8.48
CA HIS A 45 -20.54 2.13 -7.66
C HIS A 45 -19.60 2.78 -6.63
N SER A 46 -19.72 4.09 -6.42
CA SER A 46 -18.98 4.82 -5.38
C SER A 46 -19.95 5.31 -4.32
N LEU A 47 -19.53 5.27 -3.06
CA LEU A 47 -20.34 5.59 -1.90
C LEU A 47 -19.54 6.45 -0.92
N TYR A 48 -20.07 7.63 -0.61
CA TYR A 48 -19.46 8.60 0.30
C TYR A 48 -20.52 9.21 1.20
N MET A 49 -20.10 9.79 2.32
CA MET A 49 -20.99 10.59 3.16
C MET A 49 -21.47 11.85 2.39
N PRO A 50 -22.72 12.32 2.62
CA PRO A 50 -23.78 11.66 3.37
C PRO A 50 -24.37 10.48 2.60
N TYR A 51 -24.45 9.29 3.23
CA TYR A 51 -24.79 8.04 2.52
C TYR A 51 -26.26 7.90 2.11
N ILE A 52 -27.12 8.80 2.58
CA ILE A 52 -28.56 8.76 2.36
C ILE A 52 -28.95 9.96 1.51
N ASP A 53 -29.72 9.69 0.46
CA ASP A 53 -30.32 10.69 -0.42
C ASP A 53 -31.71 11.09 0.15
N GLN A 54 -32.73 11.15 -0.70
CA GLN A 54 -34.10 11.45 -0.32
C GLN A 54 -34.80 10.21 0.26
N ASP A 55 -35.79 10.44 1.13
CA ASP A 55 -36.67 9.41 1.69
C ASP A 55 -35.97 8.28 2.44
N LEU A 56 -34.85 8.59 3.11
CA LEU A 56 -34.04 7.62 3.87
C LEU A 56 -33.46 6.47 3.01
N GLN A 57 -33.33 6.68 1.69
CA GLN A 57 -32.76 5.70 0.77
C GLN A 57 -31.49 6.23 0.10
N ASN A 58 -30.63 5.32 -0.36
CA ASN A 58 -29.55 5.64 -1.29
C ASN A 58 -29.98 5.28 -2.71
N ARG A 59 -29.62 6.12 -3.69
CA ARG A 59 -29.97 5.91 -5.10
C ARG A 59 -29.30 4.69 -5.71
N TRP A 60 -28.06 4.39 -5.33
CA TRP A 60 -27.17 3.44 -5.99
C TRP A 60 -26.89 2.18 -5.19
N PHE A 61 -27.12 2.20 -3.87
CA PHE A 61 -26.87 1.08 -2.97
C PHE A 61 -28.12 0.71 -2.19
N ASP A 62 -28.29 -0.59 -1.94
CA ASP A 62 -29.20 -1.11 -0.94
C ASP A 62 -28.44 -1.57 0.29
N PHE A 63 -29.12 -1.51 1.43
CA PHE A 63 -28.60 -1.93 2.73
C PHE A 63 -29.62 -2.87 3.36
N GLY A 64 -29.15 -3.87 4.12
CA GLY A 64 -30.06 -4.82 4.76
C GLY A 64 -29.39 -5.66 5.84
N GLY A 65 -30.20 -6.53 6.47
CA GLY A 65 -29.82 -7.24 7.68
C GLY A 65 -29.69 -6.28 8.87
N ASP A 66 -28.66 -6.45 9.68
CA ASP A 66 -28.37 -5.63 10.86
C ASP A 66 -27.60 -4.33 10.53
N THR A 67 -27.49 -3.99 9.25
CA THR A 67 -26.72 -2.81 8.82
C THR A 67 -27.35 -1.50 9.30
N VAL A 68 -26.54 -0.66 9.95
CA VAL A 68 -26.92 0.67 10.43
C VAL A 68 -26.13 1.74 9.71
N ILE A 69 -26.83 2.72 9.16
CA ILE A 69 -26.23 3.81 8.39
C ILE A 69 -26.08 5.02 9.31
N ASN A 70 -24.85 5.34 9.71
CA ASN A 70 -24.57 6.63 10.32
C ASN A 70 -24.25 7.61 9.19
N THR A 71 -25.26 8.38 8.78
CA THR A 71 -25.24 9.20 7.56
C THR A 71 -23.96 10.02 7.36
N ASN A 72 -23.34 10.52 8.43
CA ASN A 72 -22.17 11.42 8.35
C ASN A 72 -20.88 10.80 8.89
N ARG A 73 -20.81 9.48 9.08
CA ARG A 73 -19.61 8.83 9.66
C ARG A 73 -19.21 7.54 8.96
N PHE A 74 -20.09 6.54 8.95
CA PHE A 74 -19.83 5.21 8.42
C PHE A 74 -21.13 4.43 8.20
N ILE A 75 -21.05 3.35 7.43
CA ILE A 75 -22.07 2.31 7.33
C ILE A 75 -21.59 1.11 8.13
N ARG A 76 -22.28 0.78 9.21
CA ARG A 76 -21.96 -0.35 10.08
C ARG A 76 -22.67 -1.59 9.60
N LEU A 77 -21.94 -2.57 9.09
CA LEU A 77 -22.50 -3.84 8.63
C LEU A 77 -22.95 -4.71 9.81
N THR A 78 -22.10 -4.86 10.83
CA THR A 78 -22.45 -5.52 12.09
C THR A 78 -21.98 -4.70 13.29
N HIS A 79 -22.64 -4.87 14.41
CA HIS A 79 -22.19 -4.34 15.70
C HIS A 79 -21.28 -5.35 16.40
N ASP A 80 -20.53 -4.89 17.42
CA ASP A 80 -19.84 -5.76 18.38
C ASP A 80 -20.87 -6.46 19.30
N ARG A 81 -21.65 -7.35 18.69
CA ARG A 81 -22.69 -8.20 19.25
C ARG A 81 -22.70 -9.53 18.49
N GLN A 82 -23.02 -10.61 19.18
CA GLN A 82 -23.13 -11.94 18.60
C GLN A 82 -24.29 -12.04 17.60
N SER A 83 -24.18 -13.00 16.67
CA SER A 83 -25.26 -13.39 15.75
C SER A 83 -25.80 -12.22 14.92
N GLN A 84 -24.91 -11.40 14.37
CA GLN A 84 -25.28 -10.30 13.46
C GLN A 84 -24.95 -10.68 12.02
N THR A 85 -25.76 -10.20 11.09
CA THR A 85 -25.52 -10.32 9.65
C THR A 85 -26.01 -9.07 8.96
N GLY A 86 -25.11 -8.34 8.31
CA GLY A 86 -25.45 -7.14 7.56
C GLY A 86 -24.73 -7.07 6.23
N TRP A 87 -25.32 -6.31 5.31
CA TRP A 87 -24.80 -6.15 3.98
C TRP A 87 -25.17 -4.82 3.35
N LEU A 88 -24.38 -4.42 2.37
CA LEU A 88 -24.72 -3.38 1.40
C LEU A 88 -24.36 -3.86 -0.01
N TRP A 89 -25.15 -3.48 -1.01
CA TRP A 89 -24.98 -3.93 -2.40
C TRP A 89 -25.29 -2.83 -3.41
N SER A 90 -24.51 -2.75 -4.48
CA SER A 90 -24.83 -1.92 -5.64
C SER A 90 -26.14 -2.38 -6.27
N ARG A 91 -27.01 -1.44 -6.62
CA ARG A 91 -28.29 -1.69 -7.31
C ARG A 91 -28.10 -2.05 -8.77
N LEU A 92 -27.08 -1.46 -9.38
CA LEU A 92 -26.70 -1.72 -10.76
C LEU A 92 -25.53 -2.70 -10.82
N PRO A 93 -25.44 -3.51 -11.89
CA PRO A 93 -24.29 -4.36 -12.12
C PRO A 93 -23.08 -3.54 -12.60
N LEU A 94 -21.90 -3.97 -12.17
CA LEU A 94 -20.60 -3.50 -12.65
C LEU A 94 -20.26 -4.24 -13.95
N THR A 95 -20.59 -3.61 -15.08
CA THR A 95 -20.39 -4.20 -16.43
C THR A 95 -19.03 -3.82 -17.06
N SER A 96 -18.18 -3.14 -16.31
CA SER A 96 -16.91 -2.61 -16.80
C SER A 96 -15.89 -3.72 -17.03
N THR A 97 -15.20 -3.67 -18.16
CA THR A 97 -14.19 -4.68 -18.51
C THR A 97 -13.01 -4.70 -17.54
N ASN A 98 -12.46 -3.54 -17.19
CA ASN A 98 -11.40 -3.39 -16.22
C ASN A 98 -11.83 -2.34 -15.21
N TRP A 99 -11.55 -2.58 -13.94
CA TRP A 99 -12.02 -1.73 -12.86
C TRP A 99 -11.07 -1.75 -11.67
N GLN A 100 -11.18 -0.71 -10.86
CA GLN A 100 -10.55 -0.62 -9.56
C GLN A 100 -11.61 -0.24 -8.53
N VAL A 101 -11.68 -0.98 -7.44
CA VAL A 101 -12.50 -0.66 -6.27
C VAL A 101 -11.55 -0.39 -5.11
N GLU A 102 -11.55 0.83 -4.62
CA GLU A 102 -10.90 1.21 -3.37
C GLU A 102 -11.97 1.45 -2.31
N PHE A 103 -11.83 0.86 -1.13
CA PHE A 103 -12.73 1.14 -0.03
C PHE A 103 -11.98 1.30 1.29
N GLU A 104 -12.50 2.22 2.11
CA GLU A 104 -12.07 2.44 3.48
C GLU A 104 -13.00 1.68 4.40
N PHE A 105 -12.42 0.92 5.32
CA PHE A 105 -13.14 0.07 6.25
C PHE A 105 -12.52 0.14 7.64
N LYS A 106 -13.26 -0.33 8.65
CA LYS A 106 -12.78 -0.43 10.01
C LYS A 106 -13.33 -1.69 10.67
N ILE A 107 -12.45 -2.43 11.35
CA ILE A 107 -12.83 -3.59 12.15
C ILE A 107 -12.43 -3.31 13.60
N GLU A 108 -13.41 -3.25 14.51
CA GLU A 108 -13.19 -2.93 15.92
C GLU A 108 -14.05 -3.77 16.83
N GLY A 109 -13.52 -4.16 17.98
CA GLY A 109 -14.29 -4.79 19.04
C GLY A 109 -13.68 -4.50 20.41
N SER A 110 -14.50 -4.69 21.43
CA SER A 110 -14.12 -4.45 22.83
C SER A 110 -13.19 -5.53 23.38
N ASN A 111 -13.29 -6.76 22.88
CA ASN A 111 -12.49 -7.88 23.34
C ASN A 111 -11.14 -7.95 22.59
N PRO A 112 -9.99 -7.98 23.28
CA PRO A 112 -8.68 -8.02 22.64
C PRO A 112 -8.29 -9.40 22.08
N THR A 113 -8.90 -10.49 22.55
CA THR A 113 -8.45 -11.86 22.24
C THR A 113 -9.50 -12.75 21.61
N LEU A 114 -10.78 -12.56 21.93
CA LEU A 114 -11.89 -13.32 21.36
C LEU A 114 -12.79 -12.39 20.55
N TYR A 115 -12.64 -12.45 19.24
CA TYR A 115 -13.30 -11.56 18.27
C TYR A 115 -13.51 -12.31 16.95
N GLY A 116 -14.44 -11.86 16.11
CA GLY A 116 -14.81 -12.54 14.87
C GLY A 116 -16.12 -12.03 14.25
N ASP A 117 -16.57 -12.59 13.14
CA ASP A 117 -15.83 -13.55 12.29
C ASP A 117 -15.11 -12.83 11.16
N GLY A 118 -15.68 -11.75 10.65
CA GLY A 118 -15.04 -10.87 9.69
C GLY A 118 -16.02 -10.22 8.72
N MET A 119 -15.47 -9.73 7.61
CA MET A 119 -16.24 -9.14 6.52
C MET A 119 -15.77 -9.63 5.15
N ALA A 120 -16.59 -9.38 4.13
CA ALA A 120 -16.31 -9.77 2.77
C ALA A 120 -16.69 -8.68 1.78
N VAL A 121 -15.96 -8.62 0.67
CA VAL A 121 -16.33 -7.86 -0.53
C VAL A 121 -16.55 -8.81 -1.69
N TRP A 122 -17.56 -8.49 -2.49
CA TRP A 122 -18.17 -9.39 -3.45
C TRP A 122 -18.27 -8.75 -4.82
N LEU A 123 -17.92 -9.52 -5.85
CA LEU A 123 -18.27 -9.28 -7.24
C LEU A 123 -18.97 -10.53 -7.77
N THR A 124 -20.28 -10.63 -7.55
CA THR A 124 -21.06 -11.87 -7.78
C THR A 124 -22.31 -11.62 -8.63
N THR A 125 -22.86 -12.67 -9.22
CA THR A 125 -24.08 -12.58 -10.07
C THR A 125 -25.34 -12.32 -9.26
N ASP A 126 -25.41 -12.90 -8.05
CA ASP A 126 -26.42 -12.63 -7.04
C ASP A 126 -26.08 -11.39 -6.19
N ARG A 127 -27.10 -10.82 -5.52
CA ARG A 127 -26.90 -9.71 -4.57
C ARG A 127 -27.99 -9.69 -3.51
N ALA A 128 -27.75 -9.00 -2.39
CA ALA A 128 -28.76 -8.69 -1.37
C ALA A 128 -29.49 -9.93 -0.80
N LYS A 129 -28.76 -11.05 -0.65
CA LYS A 129 -29.25 -12.29 -0.05
C LYS A 129 -28.39 -12.63 1.15
N SER A 130 -28.99 -12.68 2.34
CA SER A 130 -28.26 -13.08 3.54
C SER A 130 -27.91 -14.56 3.53
N GLY A 131 -26.79 -14.93 4.14
CA GLY A 131 -26.37 -16.31 4.28
C GLY A 131 -25.15 -16.48 5.19
N PRO A 132 -24.62 -17.71 5.30
CA PRO A 132 -23.63 -18.06 6.30
C PRO A 132 -22.20 -17.61 5.95
N VAL A 133 -21.92 -17.22 4.70
CA VAL A 133 -20.56 -16.89 4.26
C VAL A 133 -20.32 -15.40 4.45
N PHE A 134 -19.78 -15.03 5.61
CA PHE A 134 -19.56 -13.62 5.99
C PHE A 134 -20.79 -12.73 5.78
N GLY A 135 -21.99 -13.29 5.96
CA GLY A 135 -23.27 -12.59 5.81
C GLY A 135 -23.92 -12.69 4.42
N PHE A 136 -23.30 -13.40 3.48
CA PHE A 136 -23.84 -13.66 2.13
C PHE A 136 -24.11 -15.15 1.90
N ILE A 137 -24.84 -15.47 0.82
CA ILE A 137 -25.20 -16.85 0.47
C ILE A 137 -23.97 -17.74 0.25
N ASP A 138 -24.14 -19.01 0.61
CA ASP A 138 -23.19 -20.05 0.21
C ASP A 138 -23.40 -20.43 -1.27
N LYS A 139 -22.39 -21.08 -1.87
CA LYS A 139 -22.38 -21.48 -3.29
C LYS A 139 -22.65 -20.30 -4.23
N PHE A 140 -22.02 -19.16 -3.94
CA PHE A 140 -22.08 -17.98 -4.78
C PHE A 140 -21.36 -18.22 -6.13
N GLU A 141 -21.72 -17.43 -7.13
CA GLU A 141 -21.04 -17.40 -8.43
C GLU A 141 -20.36 -16.04 -8.61
N GLY A 142 -19.04 -16.04 -8.78
CA GLY A 142 -18.22 -14.84 -8.88
C GLY A 142 -17.10 -14.79 -7.85
N LEU A 143 -16.64 -13.60 -7.49
CA LEU A 143 -15.50 -13.40 -6.59
C LEU A 143 -15.96 -13.00 -5.19
N GLY A 144 -15.43 -13.70 -4.19
CA GLY A 144 -15.44 -13.27 -2.79
C GLY A 144 -14.02 -13.01 -2.30
N ILE A 145 -13.79 -11.86 -1.68
CA ILE A 145 -12.56 -11.57 -0.93
C ILE A 145 -12.94 -11.40 0.54
N PHE A 146 -12.43 -12.29 1.37
CA PHE A 146 -12.76 -12.38 2.80
C PHE A 146 -11.65 -11.73 3.62
N PHE A 147 -12.05 -10.94 4.60
CA PHE A 147 -11.23 -10.33 5.63
C PHE A 147 -11.57 -11.06 6.92
N ASP A 148 -10.94 -12.22 7.11
CA ASP A 148 -11.25 -13.16 8.18
C ASP A 148 -10.45 -12.80 9.42
N THR A 149 -11.12 -12.60 10.56
CA THR A 149 -10.48 -12.25 11.82
C THR A 149 -10.44 -13.41 12.80
N TYR A 150 -11.12 -14.53 12.52
CA TYR A 150 -11.26 -15.64 13.47
C TYR A 150 -10.76 -16.96 12.89
N ALA A 151 -9.87 -17.63 13.63
CA ALA A 151 -9.36 -18.94 13.25
C ALA A 151 -10.34 -20.06 13.66
N ASN A 152 -11.12 -20.60 12.72
CA ASN A 152 -12.01 -21.73 12.98
C ASN A 152 -11.24 -23.05 13.11
N SER A 153 -10.03 -23.11 12.56
CA SER A 153 -9.13 -24.27 12.65
C SER A 153 -7.68 -23.87 12.86
N ARG A 154 -6.82 -24.87 13.11
CA ARG A 154 -5.37 -24.63 13.19
C ARG A 154 -4.80 -24.38 11.80
N GLN A 155 -4.47 -23.12 11.53
CA GLN A 155 -3.82 -22.70 10.29
C GLN A 155 -2.30 -22.55 10.45
N ALA A 156 -1.60 -22.54 9.31
CA ALA A 156 -0.16 -22.27 9.25
C ALA A 156 0.16 -20.76 9.19
N HIS A 157 -0.85 -19.95 8.88
CA HIS A 157 -0.79 -18.50 8.83
C HIS A 157 -1.47 -17.89 10.06
N SER A 158 -1.22 -16.61 10.28
CA SER A 158 -1.81 -15.82 11.35
C SER A 158 -3.08 -15.11 10.90
N PHE A 159 -3.97 -14.83 11.85
CA PHE A 159 -5.17 -14.01 11.66
C PHE A 159 -4.94 -12.60 12.21
N PRO A 160 -5.55 -11.55 11.62
CA PRO A 160 -6.47 -11.61 10.49
C PRO A 160 -5.82 -12.01 9.15
N TYR A 161 -6.59 -12.70 8.32
CA TYR A 161 -6.17 -13.22 7.03
C TYR A 161 -7.10 -12.74 5.92
N VAL A 162 -6.53 -12.14 4.88
CA VAL A 162 -7.28 -11.69 3.71
C VAL A 162 -7.10 -12.71 2.61
N MET A 163 -8.19 -13.27 2.08
CA MET A 163 -8.13 -14.31 1.05
C MET A 163 -9.19 -14.16 -0.04
N ALA A 164 -8.92 -14.71 -1.22
CA ALA A 164 -9.84 -14.72 -2.35
C ALA A 164 -10.32 -16.12 -2.72
N MET A 165 -11.62 -16.26 -3.00
CA MET A 165 -12.26 -17.45 -3.56
C MET A 165 -13.07 -17.06 -4.80
N LEU A 166 -12.96 -17.87 -5.85
CA LEU A 166 -13.83 -17.79 -7.02
C LEU A 166 -14.91 -18.88 -6.89
N GLY A 167 -16.14 -18.45 -6.67
CA GLY A 167 -17.31 -19.32 -6.61
C GLY A 167 -17.85 -19.65 -8.00
N ASP A 168 -18.23 -20.91 -8.19
CA ASP A 168 -18.75 -21.49 -9.43
C ASP A 168 -20.28 -21.73 -9.36
N GLY A 169 -20.96 -21.22 -8.34
CA GLY A 169 -22.39 -21.45 -8.09
C GLY A 169 -22.75 -22.79 -7.45
N ASN A 170 -21.77 -23.67 -7.18
CA ASN A 170 -22.00 -25.05 -6.73
C ASN A 170 -21.16 -25.43 -5.50
N THR A 171 -19.92 -24.97 -5.48
CA THR A 171 -18.92 -25.30 -4.48
C THR A 171 -19.18 -24.51 -3.19
N PRO A 172 -19.38 -25.19 -2.05
CA PRO A 172 -19.63 -24.52 -0.78
C PRO A 172 -18.35 -23.90 -0.20
N TYR A 173 -18.50 -22.86 0.61
CA TYR A 173 -17.43 -22.32 1.42
C TYR A 173 -17.12 -23.23 2.62
N ASP A 174 -15.84 -23.56 2.82
CA ASP A 174 -15.38 -24.42 3.90
C ASP A 174 -15.19 -23.62 5.20
N HIS A 175 -16.29 -23.31 5.90
CA HIS A 175 -16.26 -22.53 7.14
C HIS A 175 -15.43 -23.20 8.25
N ALA A 176 -15.42 -24.53 8.30
CA ALA A 176 -14.69 -25.27 9.32
C ALA A 176 -13.17 -25.15 9.20
N ASN A 177 -12.66 -24.80 8.01
CA ASN A 177 -11.23 -24.63 7.76
C ASN A 177 -10.91 -23.29 7.07
N ASP A 178 -11.70 -22.24 7.34
CA ASP A 178 -11.43 -20.88 6.90
C ASP A 178 -11.29 -20.75 5.37
N GLY A 179 -12.09 -21.51 4.61
CA GLY A 179 -12.11 -21.49 3.14
C GLY A 179 -10.90 -22.16 2.46
N LYS A 180 -10.03 -22.84 3.23
CA LYS A 180 -8.76 -23.40 2.75
C LYS A 180 -8.87 -24.29 1.52
N ALA A 181 -9.95 -25.08 1.39
CA ALA A 181 -10.13 -25.99 0.26
C ALA A 181 -10.24 -25.25 -1.09
N ASN A 182 -10.77 -24.02 -1.10
CA ASN A 182 -11.08 -23.24 -2.30
C ASN A 182 -10.33 -21.90 -2.34
N HIS A 183 -9.26 -21.80 -1.57
CA HIS A 183 -8.38 -20.64 -1.51
C HIS A 183 -7.61 -20.48 -2.82
N LEU A 184 -7.64 -19.27 -3.40
CA LEU A 184 -6.84 -18.93 -4.59
C LEU A 184 -5.54 -18.21 -4.22
N ALA A 185 -5.64 -17.22 -3.34
CA ALA A 185 -4.52 -16.45 -2.83
C ALA A 185 -4.95 -15.73 -1.55
N GLY A 186 -3.98 -15.36 -0.72
CA GLY A 186 -4.23 -14.61 0.50
C GLY A 186 -2.96 -14.04 1.13
N CYS A 187 -3.13 -13.16 2.10
CA CYS A 187 -2.05 -12.57 2.89
C CYS A 187 -2.48 -12.38 4.35
N GLU A 188 -1.51 -12.45 5.26
CA GLU A 188 -1.69 -12.04 6.65
C GLU A 188 -1.68 -10.51 6.72
N ALA A 189 -2.66 -9.93 7.41
CA ALA A 189 -2.76 -8.48 7.55
C ALA A 189 -3.37 -8.11 8.90
N ASP A 190 -2.61 -7.39 9.73
CA ASP A 190 -3.11 -6.86 11.01
C ASP A 190 -4.01 -5.64 10.77
N ILE A 191 -5.27 -5.90 10.45
CA ILE A 191 -6.26 -4.88 10.01
C ILE A 191 -7.28 -4.54 11.09
N ARG A 192 -7.25 -5.22 12.23
CA ARG A 192 -8.20 -5.02 13.34
C ARG A 192 -7.68 -3.97 14.32
N GLY A 193 -8.54 -3.07 14.76
CA GLY A 193 -8.21 -2.08 15.79
C GLY A 193 -7.09 -1.10 15.40
N GLN A 194 -6.87 -0.90 14.09
CA GLN A 194 -5.81 -0.03 13.59
C GLN A 194 -6.13 1.44 13.87
N SER A 195 -5.12 2.19 14.31
CA SER A 195 -5.21 3.63 14.54
C SER A 195 -5.08 4.45 13.26
N VAL A 196 -4.50 3.85 12.22
CA VAL A 196 -4.36 4.41 10.87
C VAL A 196 -5.58 4.01 10.04
N ILE A 197 -5.93 4.88 9.08
CA ILE A 197 -7.01 4.63 8.11
C ILE A 197 -6.70 3.34 7.34
N THR A 198 -7.63 2.38 7.45
CA THR A 198 -7.55 1.07 6.82
C THR A 198 -8.26 1.09 5.47
N LYS A 199 -7.55 0.75 4.40
CA LYS A 199 -8.11 0.68 3.04
C LYS A 199 -7.73 -0.61 2.34
N ALA A 200 -8.59 -1.04 1.44
CA ALA A 200 -8.27 -2.09 0.47
C ALA A 200 -8.50 -1.54 -0.94
N ARG A 201 -7.61 -1.92 -1.86
CA ARG A 201 -7.70 -1.62 -3.29
C ARG A 201 -7.66 -2.91 -4.06
N ILE A 202 -8.72 -3.16 -4.82
CA ILE A 202 -8.88 -4.32 -5.69
C ILE A 202 -8.83 -3.81 -7.12
N THR A 203 -7.84 -4.26 -7.88
CA THR A 203 -7.65 -3.90 -9.29
C THR A 203 -7.86 -5.14 -10.14
N TYR A 204 -8.78 -5.08 -11.09
CA TYR A 204 -9.07 -6.17 -12.01
C TYR A 204 -8.86 -5.73 -13.46
N TYR A 205 -8.00 -6.48 -14.15
CA TYR A 205 -7.81 -6.41 -15.58
C TYR A 205 -8.24 -7.73 -16.21
N LYS A 206 -9.32 -7.68 -17.00
CA LYS A 206 -9.89 -8.88 -17.63
C LYS A 206 -8.84 -9.63 -18.43
N ASN A 207 -8.79 -10.95 -18.24
CA ASN A 207 -7.84 -11.85 -18.89
C ASN A 207 -6.35 -11.52 -18.61
N ASN A 208 -6.06 -10.80 -17.52
CA ASN A 208 -4.69 -10.48 -17.15
C ASN A 208 -4.42 -10.77 -15.67
N TYR A 209 -4.96 -9.96 -14.75
CA TYR A 209 -4.77 -10.19 -13.33
C TYR A 209 -5.86 -9.55 -12.45
N LEU A 210 -6.00 -10.10 -11.25
CA LEU A 210 -6.66 -9.50 -10.10
C LEU A 210 -5.58 -9.20 -9.05
N GLU A 211 -5.47 -7.96 -8.60
CA GLU A 211 -4.53 -7.54 -7.57
C GLU A 211 -5.27 -6.97 -6.37
N VAL A 212 -4.84 -7.34 -5.17
CA VAL A 212 -5.32 -6.77 -3.91
C VAL A 212 -4.15 -6.12 -3.17
N LYS A 213 -4.32 -4.85 -2.79
CA LYS A 213 -3.41 -4.09 -1.94
C LYS A 213 -4.14 -3.57 -0.72
N LEU A 214 -3.44 -3.47 0.40
CA LEU A 214 -3.97 -3.01 1.67
C LEU A 214 -3.17 -1.82 2.17
N GLN A 215 -3.83 -0.84 2.76
CA GLN A 215 -3.20 0.21 3.54
C GLN A 215 -3.69 0.04 4.98
N TYR A 216 -2.79 -0.24 5.90
CA TYR A 216 -3.14 -0.43 7.32
C TYR A 216 -2.01 -0.07 8.29
N LYS A 217 -0.76 0.01 7.81
CA LYS A 217 0.42 0.37 8.63
C LYS A 217 0.64 1.88 8.70
N GLU A 218 0.61 2.54 7.55
CA GLU A 218 0.90 3.97 7.40
C GLU A 218 -0.05 4.62 6.37
N PHE A 219 -0.21 5.93 6.48
CA PHE A 219 -1.05 6.69 5.55
C PHE A 219 -0.43 6.73 4.15
N ASP A 220 -1.24 6.45 3.13
CA ASP A 220 -0.84 6.42 1.71
C ASP A 220 0.26 5.41 1.35
N GLN A 221 0.51 4.44 2.24
CA GLN A 221 1.41 3.31 1.98
C GLN A 221 0.62 2.03 1.69
N TRP A 222 0.70 1.59 0.44
CA TRP A 222 0.03 0.38 -0.03
C TRP A 222 0.92 -0.85 0.09
N GLU A 223 0.55 -1.77 0.96
CA GLU A 223 1.14 -3.09 1.13
C GLU A 223 0.54 -4.08 0.10
N PRO A 224 1.36 -4.75 -0.73
CA PRO A 224 0.87 -5.81 -1.60
C PRO A 224 0.32 -6.99 -0.78
N CYS A 225 -0.90 -7.42 -1.07
CA CYS A 225 -1.48 -8.61 -0.45
C CYS A 225 -1.30 -9.83 -1.37
N PHE A 226 -1.94 -9.83 -2.54
CA PHE A 226 -1.76 -10.87 -3.55
C PHE A 226 -2.10 -10.41 -4.96
N THR A 227 -1.62 -11.16 -5.95
CA THR A 227 -1.96 -11.00 -7.36
C THR A 227 -2.26 -12.37 -7.96
N ILE A 228 -3.42 -12.50 -8.60
CA ILE A 228 -3.88 -13.75 -9.22
C ILE A 228 -3.89 -13.53 -10.74
N PRO A 229 -3.08 -14.27 -11.51
CA PRO A 229 -3.07 -14.15 -12.97
C PRO A 229 -4.30 -14.81 -13.59
N ASN A 230 -4.74 -14.28 -14.73
CA ASN A 230 -5.77 -14.87 -15.61
C ASN A 230 -7.11 -15.20 -14.92
N VAL A 231 -7.51 -14.42 -13.90
CA VAL A 231 -8.84 -14.52 -13.29
C VAL A 231 -9.90 -14.13 -14.30
N THR A 232 -10.96 -14.93 -14.38
CA THR A 232 -12.15 -14.65 -15.19
C THR A 232 -13.36 -14.50 -14.28
N LEU A 233 -13.96 -13.32 -14.28
CA LEU A 233 -15.20 -13.04 -13.55
C LEU A 233 -16.42 -13.16 -14.48
N PRO A 234 -17.62 -13.42 -13.94
CA PRO A 234 -18.87 -13.31 -14.71
C PRO A 234 -19.00 -11.93 -15.37
N THR A 235 -19.70 -11.88 -16.51
CA THR A 235 -19.81 -10.64 -17.31
C THR A 235 -20.68 -9.59 -16.63
N VAL A 236 -21.63 -10.02 -15.79
CA VAL A 236 -22.53 -9.17 -15.03
C VAL A 236 -22.37 -9.55 -13.57
N THR A 237 -21.78 -8.65 -12.77
CA THR A 237 -21.62 -8.84 -11.34
C THR A 237 -22.09 -7.59 -10.59
N TYR A 238 -22.53 -7.76 -9.35
CA TYR A 238 -22.84 -6.68 -8.44
C TYR A 238 -21.70 -6.52 -7.44
N LEU A 239 -21.42 -5.26 -7.07
CA LEU A 239 -20.49 -4.94 -6.01
C LEU A 239 -21.22 -5.02 -4.68
N GLY A 240 -20.75 -5.89 -3.78
CA GLY A 240 -21.35 -6.10 -2.47
C GLY A 240 -20.32 -6.08 -1.36
N PHE A 241 -20.79 -5.75 -0.16
CA PHE A 241 -20.05 -5.91 1.08
C PHE A 241 -20.99 -6.55 2.09
N SER A 242 -20.47 -7.47 2.88
CA SER A 242 -21.21 -8.08 3.98
C SER A 242 -20.30 -8.39 5.15
N ALA A 243 -20.88 -8.53 6.32
CA ALA A 243 -20.18 -8.99 7.51
C ALA A 243 -21.09 -9.88 8.35
N LEU A 244 -20.47 -10.72 9.16
CA LEU A 244 -21.16 -11.64 10.05
C LEU A 244 -20.41 -11.75 11.38
N THR A 245 -21.17 -11.90 12.46
CA THR A 245 -20.64 -12.25 13.78
C THR A 245 -21.32 -13.53 14.26
N GLY A 246 -20.53 -14.48 14.74
CA GLY A 246 -21.00 -15.71 15.36
C GLY A 246 -21.13 -15.58 16.88
N ASP A 247 -20.50 -16.51 17.60
CA ASP A 247 -20.39 -16.50 19.07
C ASP A 247 -19.40 -15.45 19.59
N VAL A 248 -18.49 -14.99 18.73
CA VAL A 248 -17.62 -13.84 18.95
C VAL A 248 -18.05 -12.71 18.03
N SER A 249 -17.61 -11.49 18.32
CA SER A 249 -18.05 -10.32 17.59
C SER A 249 -16.97 -9.29 17.40
N ASP A 250 -17.12 -8.56 16.30
CA ASP A 250 -16.52 -7.28 15.99
C ASP A 250 -17.57 -6.42 15.29
N SER A 251 -17.41 -5.11 15.40
CA SER A 251 -18.04 -4.17 14.51
C SER A 251 -17.27 -4.04 13.20
N HIS A 252 -18.01 -4.06 12.09
CA HIS A 252 -17.46 -3.96 10.74
C HIS A 252 -18.08 -2.75 10.05
N ASP A 253 -17.28 -1.71 9.84
CA ASP A 253 -17.72 -0.45 9.27
C ASP A 253 -17.12 -0.24 7.86
N ILE A 254 -17.94 0.27 6.93
CA ILE A 254 -17.50 0.80 5.63
C ILE A 254 -17.63 2.32 5.67
N VAL A 255 -16.52 3.01 5.42
CA VAL A 255 -16.46 4.49 5.48
C VAL A 255 -16.60 5.10 4.10
N SER A 256 -15.95 4.55 3.08
CA SER A 256 -16.08 5.03 1.71
C SER A 256 -15.82 3.92 0.70
N ILE A 257 -16.41 4.05 -0.48
CA ILE A 257 -16.17 3.19 -1.64
C ILE A 257 -15.92 4.10 -2.84
N THR A 258 -14.80 3.90 -3.52
CA THR A 258 -14.43 4.57 -4.75
C THR A 258 -14.23 3.51 -5.82
N THR A 259 -15.11 3.52 -6.83
CA THR A 259 -14.99 2.63 -7.97
C THR A 259 -14.63 3.41 -9.23
N ASN A 260 -13.72 2.86 -10.00
CA ASN A 260 -13.24 3.43 -11.23
C ASN A 260 -13.18 2.41 -12.36
N ASN A 261 -13.41 2.86 -13.59
CA ASN A 261 -13.11 2.13 -14.80
C ASN A 261 -11.69 2.42 -15.26
N LEU A 262 -10.99 1.37 -15.70
CA LEU A 262 -9.62 1.47 -16.19
C LEU A 262 -9.62 1.27 -17.71
N ILE A 263 -9.22 2.30 -18.46
CA ILE A 263 -9.26 2.24 -19.93
C ILE A 263 -8.18 1.33 -20.51
N SER A 264 -6.99 1.35 -19.91
CA SER A 264 -5.84 0.60 -20.40
C SER A 264 -5.01 0.09 -19.24
N LEU A 265 -4.38 -1.07 -19.45
CA LEU A 265 -3.33 -1.53 -18.56
C LEU A 265 -2.31 -0.41 -18.34
N PRO A 266 -1.83 -0.21 -17.10
CA PRO A 266 -0.72 0.70 -16.89
C PRO A 266 0.43 0.27 -17.81
N PRO A 267 1.18 1.22 -18.40
CA PRO A 267 2.39 0.87 -19.10
C PRO A 267 3.20 -0.05 -18.19
N ARG A 268 3.57 -1.24 -18.68
CA ARG A 268 4.53 -2.07 -17.93
C ARG A 268 5.72 -1.15 -17.70
N LEU A 269 5.97 -0.76 -16.45
CA LEU A 269 7.23 -0.13 -16.12
C LEU A 269 8.26 -1.16 -16.56
N HIS A 270 8.91 -0.91 -17.69
CA HIS A 270 10.09 -1.65 -18.04
C HIS A 270 11.03 -1.26 -16.92
N LYS A 271 11.15 -2.14 -15.91
CA LYS A 271 12.24 -2.07 -14.96
C LYS A 271 13.44 -2.25 -15.84
N THR A 272 13.98 -1.15 -16.36
CA THR A 272 15.31 -1.13 -16.94
C THR A 272 16.12 -1.83 -15.89
N ILE A 273 16.62 -3.01 -16.24
CA ILE A 273 17.60 -3.70 -15.43
C ILE A 273 18.77 -2.73 -15.47
N VAL A 274 18.79 -1.81 -14.52
CA VAL A 274 20.00 -1.15 -14.08
C VAL A 274 20.83 -2.35 -13.67
N ARG A 275 21.73 -2.76 -14.57
CA ARG A 275 22.81 -3.68 -14.23
C ARG A 275 23.32 -3.16 -12.92
N THR A 276 23.18 -3.97 -11.88
CA THR A 276 23.74 -3.70 -10.56
C THR A 276 25.16 -3.24 -10.80
N HIS A 277 25.39 -1.94 -10.68
CA HIS A 277 26.73 -1.42 -10.55
C HIS A 277 27.27 -2.12 -9.31
N ASP A 278 28.44 -2.75 -9.47
CA ASP A 278 29.19 -3.41 -8.40
C ASP A 278 29.08 -2.66 -7.07
N PRO A 279 29.07 -3.37 -5.92
CA PRO A 279 28.96 -2.73 -4.62
C PRO A 279 29.98 -1.60 -4.54
N LYS A 280 29.47 -0.37 -4.40
CA LYS A 280 30.28 0.84 -4.17
C LYS A 280 31.25 0.52 -3.04
N THR A 281 32.50 0.28 -3.40
CA THR A 281 33.62 0.26 -2.46
C THR A 281 33.53 1.57 -1.70
N SER A 282 33.36 1.49 -0.38
CA SER A 282 33.09 2.61 0.48
C SER A 282 34.03 3.78 0.16
N SER A 283 33.42 4.92 -0.14
CA SER A 283 34.03 6.24 -0.29
C SER A 283 34.58 6.75 1.05
N TRP A 284 35.34 5.90 1.73
CA TRP A 284 36.13 6.21 2.92
C TRP A 284 37.62 6.26 2.55
N SER A 285 38.07 5.45 1.57
CA SER A 285 39.46 5.42 1.13
C SER A 285 39.91 6.70 0.41
N GLY A 286 39.03 7.32 -0.39
CA GLY A 286 39.31 8.59 -1.08
C GLY A 286 39.45 9.78 -0.12
N PHE A 287 38.59 9.86 0.89
CA PHE A 287 38.65 10.93 1.90
C PHE A 287 39.93 10.84 2.76
N LEU A 288 40.33 9.62 3.15
CA LEU A 288 41.59 9.41 3.88
C LEU A 288 42.83 9.69 3.03
N PHE A 289 42.78 9.46 1.71
CA PHE A 289 43.89 9.78 0.81
C PHE A 289 44.11 11.30 0.71
N VAL A 290 43.03 12.07 0.58
CA VAL A 290 43.10 13.54 0.54
C VAL A 290 43.62 14.10 1.87
N LEU A 291 43.15 13.56 3.01
CA LEU A 291 43.60 14.00 4.33
C LEU A 291 45.11 13.74 4.54
N LYS A 292 45.61 12.59 4.08
CA LYS A 292 47.05 12.27 4.12
C LYS A 292 47.86 13.21 3.25
N LEU A 293 47.37 13.55 2.05
CA LEU A 293 48.09 14.44 1.14
C LEU A 293 48.24 15.85 1.73
N ILE A 294 47.18 16.38 2.36
CA ILE A 294 47.21 17.67 3.05
C ILE A 294 48.17 17.64 4.25
N ALA A 295 48.17 16.57 5.05
CA ALA A 295 49.09 16.44 6.18
C ALA A 295 50.57 16.38 5.72
N THR A 296 50.86 15.68 4.63
CA THR A 296 52.23 15.57 4.10
C THR A 296 52.75 16.90 3.53
N THR A 297 51.91 17.67 2.84
CA THR A 297 52.31 18.98 2.30
C THR A 297 52.51 20.01 3.39
N ALA A 298 51.67 20.00 4.44
CA ALA A 298 51.88 20.82 5.63
C ALA A 298 53.19 20.47 6.35
N PHE A 299 53.50 19.17 6.51
CA PHE A 299 54.74 18.73 7.14
C PHE A 299 56.00 19.14 6.36
N ILE A 300 55.98 18.98 5.03
CA ILE A 300 57.07 19.43 4.15
C ILE A 300 57.22 20.96 4.23
N GLY A 301 56.11 21.70 4.27
CA GLY A 301 56.14 23.15 4.45
C GLY A 301 56.82 23.60 5.74
N VAL A 302 56.54 22.92 6.87
CA VAL A 302 57.20 23.18 8.16
C VAL A 302 58.69 22.85 8.10
N LEU A 303 59.08 21.72 7.49
CA LEU A 303 60.49 21.36 7.33
C LEU A 303 61.27 22.38 6.48
N VAL A 304 60.66 22.91 5.41
CA VAL A 304 61.28 23.96 4.59
C VAL A 304 61.44 25.26 5.38
N LEU A 305 60.47 25.63 6.23
CA LEU A 305 60.59 26.79 7.11
C LEU A 305 61.71 26.62 8.15
N ILE A 306 61.78 25.46 8.80
CA ILE A 306 62.86 25.14 9.75
C ILE A 306 64.22 25.17 9.05
N TYR A 307 64.34 24.56 7.86
CA TYR A 307 65.58 24.59 7.08
C TYR A 307 66.00 26.01 6.70
N ARG A 308 65.04 26.87 6.30
CA ARG A 308 65.32 28.29 6.02
C ARG A 308 65.79 29.04 7.26
N MET A 309 65.18 28.82 8.42
CA MET A 309 65.61 29.44 9.69
C MET A 309 67.02 28.98 10.10
N PHE A 310 67.34 27.69 9.98
CA PHE A 310 68.68 27.17 10.23
C PHE A 310 69.73 27.73 9.26
N LYS A 311 69.38 27.86 7.97
CA LYS A 311 70.27 28.46 6.97
C LYS A 311 70.52 29.95 7.25
N GLU A 312 69.52 30.67 7.77
CA GLU A 312 69.66 32.08 8.16
C GLU A 312 70.51 32.27 9.42
N GLN A 313 70.51 31.29 10.34
CA GLN A 313 71.42 31.26 11.50
C GLN A 313 72.86 30.89 11.10
N SER A 314 73.05 29.94 10.18
CA SER A 314 74.36 29.52 9.67
C SER A 314 75.11 30.63 8.91
N ASN A 315 74.39 31.56 8.27
CA ASN A 315 74.99 32.67 7.53
C ASN A 315 75.33 33.89 8.40
N LYS A 316 75.09 33.84 9.73
CA LYS A 316 75.45 34.90 10.69
C LYS A 316 76.65 34.55 11.58
N THR A 317 77.28 33.40 11.33
CA THR A 317 78.55 33.00 11.95
C THR A 317 79.57 32.65 10.87
N PHE A 318 80.03 33.67 10.17
CA PHE A 318 81.40 33.91 9.68
C PHE A 318 81.52 35.42 9.41
#